data_AF-A0A2R7L188-F1
#
_entry.id   AF-A0A2R7L188-F1
#
_cell.length_a   1.000
_cell.length_b   1.000
_cell.length_c   1.000
_cell.angle_alpha   90.00
_cell.angle_beta   90.00
_cell.angle_gamma   90.00
#
_symmetry.space_group_name_H-M   'P 1'
#
loop_
_entity.id
_entity.type
_entity.pdbx_description
1 polymer ?
#
loop_
_entity_poly.entity_id
_entity_poly.type
_entity_poly.pdbx_seq_one_letter_code
_entity_poly.pdbx_strand_id
1 'polypeptide(L)'
;MVLLGLSSCKKTINEIDYPFTEIKSFTVPAVNGGELSIAIDQNTLTLYWPGYTNIPDSIAPVIVVAERAKISPASGKKVALKDGLTYTVTAQNGTSASYKLKVVNNQAPPQLNDESPLATKQYDQINLNGRVNYLIPDLEKTKAYLVDGSGQEIRLMIVDLGRTALNLFVDTYDQTNLPAPGKYKLKIVTGDKSVRSKTDFITINKADFAPPYIFNPSAQPIKVKRGTRVTLPFRNLSGNTITLISLDGFNILDIVSVAADGKGLVVDIPTEHSTGEFYLPTVYYDHEATKISGSLVSPRSISPIIITE
;
A
#
# COMPACT_ATOMS: atom_id res chain seq x y z
N MET A 1 -87.39 -43.02 -11.64
CA MET A 1 -86.17 -42.45 -12.26
C MET A 1 -85.71 -41.31 -11.37
N VAL A 2 -84.81 -41.60 -10.42
CA VAL A 2 -84.27 -40.62 -9.47
C VAL A 2 -82.97 -40.10 -10.07
N LEU A 3 -82.95 -38.81 -10.41
CA LEU A 3 -81.79 -38.15 -11.00
C LEU A 3 -80.89 -37.67 -9.85
N LEU A 4 -79.79 -38.40 -9.58
CA LEU A 4 -78.75 -37.95 -8.65
C LEU A 4 -77.94 -36.83 -9.31
N GLY A 5 -78.08 -35.60 -8.81
CA GLY A 5 -77.20 -34.48 -9.16
C GLY A 5 -75.86 -34.61 -8.44
N LEU A 6 -74.79 -34.77 -9.19
CA LEU A 6 -73.42 -34.70 -8.68
C LEU A 6 -73.02 -33.22 -8.52
N SER A 7 -73.02 -32.72 -7.29
CA SER A 7 -72.39 -31.44 -6.95
C SER A 7 -70.87 -31.58 -7.05
N SER A 8 -70.28 -30.93 -8.05
CA SER A 8 -68.83 -30.75 -8.16
C SER A 8 -68.36 -29.74 -7.11
N CYS A 9 -67.67 -30.22 -6.07
CA CYS A 9 -66.90 -29.36 -5.18
C CYS A 9 -65.71 -28.76 -5.96
N LYS A 10 -65.78 -27.47 -6.32
CA LYS A 10 -64.58 -26.71 -6.67
C LYS A 10 -63.70 -26.61 -5.43
N LYS A 11 -62.60 -27.37 -5.41
CA LYS A 11 -61.54 -27.20 -4.42
C LYS A 11 -60.80 -25.90 -4.75
N THR A 12 -61.22 -24.79 -4.16
CA THR A 12 -60.44 -23.55 -4.16
C THR A 12 -59.20 -23.80 -3.32
N ILE A 13 -58.08 -24.10 -3.99
CA ILE A 13 -56.78 -24.06 -3.36
C ILE A 13 -56.49 -22.59 -3.15
N ASN A 14 -56.68 -22.10 -1.92
CA ASN A 14 -56.11 -20.81 -1.52
C ASN A 14 -54.60 -20.97 -1.67
N GLU A 15 -54.03 -20.35 -2.71
CA GLU A 15 -52.60 -20.26 -2.88
C GLU A 15 -52.04 -19.58 -1.63
N ILE A 16 -51.19 -20.27 -0.89
CA ILE A 16 -50.60 -19.73 0.33
C ILE A 16 -49.71 -18.56 -0.11
N ASP A 17 -50.04 -17.37 0.36
CA ASP A 17 -49.22 -16.17 0.15
C ASP A 17 -47.84 -16.42 0.80
N TYR A 18 -46.79 -16.58 -0.01
CA TYR A 18 -45.42 -16.82 0.46
C TYR A 18 -44.84 -15.53 1.07
N PRO A 19 -44.71 -15.40 2.40
CA PRO A 19 -44.36 -14.14 3.07
C PRO A 19 -42.85 -14.00 3.33
N PHE A 20 -42.03 -14.88 2.75
CA PHE A 20 -40.62 -15.01 3.10
C PHE A 20 -39.77 -13.94 2.42
N THR A 21 -39.04 -13.17 3.22
CA THR A 21 -38.17 -12.07 2.77
C THR A 21 -36.69 -12.35 3.04
N GLU A 22 -36.33 -13.60 3.32
CA GLU A 22 -34.96 -14.00 3.69
C GLU A 22 -33.99 -14.00 2.49
N ILE A 23 -32.74 -13.69 2.78
CA ILE A 23 -31.60 -13.93 1.90
C ILE A 23 -30.98 -15.26 2.33
N LYS A 24 -30.92 -16.23 1.40
CA LYS A 24 -30.38 -17.57 1.63
C LYS A 24 -28.88 -17.64 1.45
N SER A 25 -28.36 -16.92 0.46
CA SER A 25 -26.91 -16.76 0.27
C SER A 25 -26.60 -15.41 -0.36
N PHE A 26 -25.43 -14.89 -0.02
CA PHE A 26 -24.92 -13.65 -0.56
C PHE A 26 -23.41 -13.79 -0.67
N THR A 27 -22.90 -13.82 -1.89
CA THR A 27 -21.46 -13.90 -2.16
C THR A 27 -20.99 -12.76 -3.06
N VAL A 28 -19.72 -12.38 -2.90
CA VAL A 28 -19.05 -11.36 -3.71
C VAL A 28 -17.83 -12.01 -4.37
N PRO A 29 -17.67 -11.90 -5.70
CA PRO A 29 -16.45 -12.36 -6.36
C PRO A 29 -15.21 -11.66 -5.80
N ALA A 30 -14.20 -12.44 -5.40
CA ALA A 30 -12.95 -11.90 -4.89
C ALA A 30 -12.02 -11.47 -6.04
N VAL A 31 -11.20 -10.43 -5.81
CA VAL A 31 -10.28 -9.86 -6.83
C VAL A 31 -9.23 -10.87 -7.30
N ASN A 32 -8.85 -11.83 -6.45
CA ASN A 32 -7.80 -12.82 -6.74
C ASN A 32 -8.37 -14.20 -7.14
N GLY A 33 -9.66 -14.27 -7.47
CA GLY A 33 -10.38 -15.54 -7.65
C GLY A 33 -10.98 -16.06 -6.35
N GLY A 34 -12.09 -16.80 -6.47
CA GLY A 34 -12.91 -17.27 -5.35
C GLY A 34 -14.05 -16.32 -4.99
N GLU A 35 -14.74 -16.62 -3.89
CA GLU A 35 -15.92 -15.89 -3.44
C GLU A 35 -15.80 -15.52 -1.95
N LEU A 36 -16.21 -14.30 -1.62
CA LEU A 36 -16.36 -13.84 -0.25
C LEU A 36 -17.82 -14.04 0.18
N SER A 37 -18.03 -14.92 1.15
CA SER A 37 -19.34 -15.07 1.79
C SER A 37 -19.63 -13.87 2.70
N ILE A 38 -20.84 -13.32 2.58
CA ILE A 38 -21.32 -12.29 3.49
C ILE A 38 -21.97 -12.96 4.70
N ALA A 39 -21.63 -12.49 5.90
CA ALA A 39 -22.32 -12.88 7.12
C ALA A 39 -23.67 -12.15 7.20
N ILE A 40 -24.74 -12.91 7.33
CA ILE A 40 -26.11 -12.39 7.42
C ILE A 40 -26.56 -12.55 8.87
N ASP A 41 -26.80 -11.42 9.54
CA ASP A 41 -27.35 -11.39 10.90
C ASP A 41 -28.48 -10.38 10.94
N GLN A 42 -29.69 -10.85 11.26
CA GLN A 42 -30.92 -10.06 11.21
C GLN A 42 -31.07 -9.30 9.88
N ASN A 43 -31.01 -7.97 9.92
CA ASN A 43 -31.10 -7.06 8.78
C ASN A 43 -29.74 -6.46 8.39
N THR A 44 -28.63 -7.07 8.81
CA THR A 44 -27.27 -6.63 8.53
C THR A 44 -26.52 -7.65 7.68
N LEU A 45 -25.91 -7.17 6.60
CA LEU A 45 -25.05 -7.92 5.70
C LEU A 45 -23.61 -7.50 5.97
N THR A 46 -22.83 -8.32 6.68
CA THR A 46 -21.44 -7.98 7.00
C THR A 46 -20.49 -8.63 6.02
N LEU A 47 -19.83 -7.82 5.20
CA LEU A 47 -18.77 -8.25 4.28
C LEU A 47 -17.41 -8.01 4.93
N TYR A 48 -16.71 -9.09 5.28
CA TYR A 48 -15.32 -9.02 5.73
C TYR A 48 -14.40 -8.99 4.51
N TRP A 49 -13.85 -7.81 4.21
CA TRP A 49 -12.91 -7.67 3.12
C TRP A 49 -11.52 -8.17 3.55
N PRO A 50 -10.84 -9.02 2.75
CA PRO A 50 -9.50 -9.47 3.07
C PRO A 50 -8.55 -8.30 3.29
N GLY A 51 -7.92 -8.27 4.47
CA GLY A 51 -6.89 -7.28 4.78
C GLY A 51 -5.78 -7.29 3.73
N TYR A 52 -5.08 -6.18 3.58
CA TYR A 52 -3.95 -6.02 2.66
C TYR A 52 -4.29 -6.02 1.16
N THR A 53 -5.57 -6.16 0.77
CA THR A 53 -6.03 -6.01 -0.63
C THR A 53 -6.79 -4.70 -0.82
N ASN A 54 -6.81 -4.19 -2.05
CA ASN A 54 -7.64 -3.02 -2.36
C ASN A 54 -9.11 -3.39 -2.26
N ILE A 55 -9.89 -2.56 -1.56
CA ILE A 55 -11.35 -2.60 -1.61
C ILE A 55 -11.75 -1.95 -2.94
N PRO A 56 -12.42 -2.66 -3.86
CA PRO A 56 -12.87 -2.08 -5.11
C PRO A 56 -14.02 -1.10 -4.88
N ASP A 57 -14.15 -0.09 -5.73
CA ASP A 57 -15.24 0.88 -5.64
C ASP A 57 -16.62 0.26 -5.90
N SER A 58 -16.67 -0.93 -6.52
CA SER A 58 -17.91 -1.61 -6.89
C SER A 58 -17.78 -3.13 -6.90
N ILE A 59 -18.90 -3.80 -6.70
CA ILE A 59 -19.04 -5.26 -6.69
C ILE A 59 -20.27 -5.69 -7.49
N ALA A 60 -20.29 -6.94 -7.95
CA ALA A 60 -21.46 -7.58 -8.55
C ALA A 60 -21.78 -8.86 -7.75
N PRO A 61 -22.60 -8.77 -6.69
CA PRO A 61 -22.83 -9.90 -5.81
C PRO A 61 -23.79 -10.94 -6.40
N VAL A 62 -23.56 -12.21 -6.05
CA VAL A 62 -24.48 -13.32 -6.35
C VAL A 62 -25.33 -13.56 -5.11
N ILE A 63 -26.64 -13.32 -5.26
CA ILE A 63 -27.60 -13.34 -4.15
C ILE A 63 -28.70 -14.33 -4.47
N VAL A 64 -28.98 -15.23 -3.53
CA VAL A 64 -30.13 -16.15 -3.55
C VAL A 64 -31.07 -15.74 -2.44
N VAL A 65 -32.34 -15.53 -2.77
CA VAL A 65 -33.41 -15.17 -1.81
C VAL A 65 -34.43 -16.30 -1.66
N ALA A 66 -35.39 -16.11 -0.76
CA ALA A 66 -36.53 -17.00 -0.61
C ALA A 66 -37.24 -17.30 -1.95
N GLU A 67 -37.88 -18.45 -2.03
CA GLU A 67 -38.64 -18.82 -3.22
C GLU A 67 -39.72 -17.77 -3.50
N ARG A 68 -39.88 -17.38 -4.76
CA ARG A 68 -40.85 -16.36 -5.24
C ARG A 68 -40.61 -14.93 -4.71
N ALA A 69 -39.58 -14.70 -3.89
CA ALA A 69 -39.15 -13.37 -3.51
C ALA A 69 -38.30 -12.72 -4.60
N LYS A 70 -38.22 -11.39 -4.58
CA LYS A 70 -37.37 -10.58 -5.45
C LYS A 70 -36.49 -9.68 -4.59
N ILE A 71 -35.30 -9.35 -5.07
CA ILE A 71 -34.36 -8.46 -4.38
C ILE A 71 -33.98 -7.26 -5.25
N SER A 72 -33.86 -6.10 -4.62
CA SER A 72 -33.34 -4.87 -5.22
C SER A 72 -32.25 -4.25 -4.35
N PRO A 73 -31.05 -3.95 -4.84
CA PRO A 73 -30.53 -4.27 -6.18
C PRO A 73 -30.59 -5.76 -6.52
N ALA A 74 -30.81 -6.08 -7.80
CA ALA A 74 -30.89 -7.45 -8.28
C ALA A 74 -29.53 -8.18 -8.16
N SER A 75 -29.57 -9.50 -7.95
CA SER A 75 -28.40 -10.37 -8.03
C SER A 75 -27.65 -10.18 -9.36
N GLY A 76 -26.32 -10.14 -9.32
CA GLY A 76 -25.44 -9.90 -10.46
C GLY A 76 -25.35 -8.43 -10.90
N LYS A 77 -26.17 -7.51 -10.34
CA LYS A 77 -26.09 -6.10 -10.68
C LYS A 77 -24.83 -5.47 -10.07
N LYS A 78 -24.07 -4.75 -10.88
CA LYS A 78 -22.94 -3.94 -10.40
C LYS A 78 -23.44 -2.80 -9.53
N VAL A 79 -22.93 -2.71 -8.31
CA VAL A 79 -23.28 -1.70 -7.30
C VAL A 79 -22.02 -1.11 -6.68
N ALA A 80 -22.09 0.13 -6.19
CA ALA A 80 -20.98 0.72 -5.44
C ALA A 80 -20.80 -0.02 -4.11
N LEU A 81 -19.57 -0.39 -3.77
CA LEU A 81 -19.25 -1.02 -2.50
C LEU A 81 -19.11 0.06 -1.43
N LYS A 82 -20.18 0.29 -0.67
CA LYS A 82 -20.24 1.33 0.36
C LYS A 82 -21.00 0.85 1.59
N ASP A 83 -20.53 1.28 2.75
CA ASP A 83 -21.26 1.11 4.00
C ASP A 83 -22.66 1.73 3.90
N GLY A 84 -23.64 1.00 4.40
CA GLY A 84 -25.05 1.40 4.38
C GLY A 84 -25.80 1.09 3.08
N LEU A 85 -25.15 0.50 2.06
CA LEU A 85 -25.85 0.04 0.86
C LEU A 85 -27.02 -0.88 1.27
N THR A 86 -28.23 -0.53 0.85
CA THR A 86 -29.45 -1.24 1.26
C THR A 86 -29.92 -2.18 0.15
N TYR A 87 -30.21 -3.42 0.52
CA TYR A 87 -30.93 -4.40 -0.28
C TYR A 87 -32.33 -4.60 0.29
N THR A 88 -33.34 -4.57 -0.56
CA THR A 88 -34.73 -4.83 -0.18
C THR A 88 -35.18 -6.13 -0.80
N VAL A 89 -35.59 -7.09 0.03
CA VAL A 89 -36.23 -8.34 -0.40
C VAL A 89 -37.73 -8.17 -0.26
N THR A 90 -38.46 -8.35 -1.34
CA THR A 90 -39.93 -8.30 -1.39
C THR A 90 -40.46 -9.71 -1.67
N ALA A 91 -41.27 -10.22 -0.75
CA ALA A 91 -41.93 -11.52 -0.85
C ALA A 91 -43.07 -11.51 -1.88
N GLN A 92 -43.64 -12.67 -2.20
CA GLN A 92 -44.74 -12.79 -3.17
C GLN A 92 -45.96 -11.97 -2.74
N ASN A 93 -46.26 -11.95 -1.44
CA ASN A 93 -47.41 -11.25 -0.86
C ASN A 93 -47.19 -9.73 -0.68
N GLY A 94 -46.05 -9.19 -1.13
CA GLY A 94 -45.71 -7.77 -1.04
C GLY A 94 -45.01 -7.35 0.25
N THR A 95 -44.95 -8.19 1.29
CA THR A 95 -44.16 -7.91 2.49
C THR A 95 -42.69 -7.74 2.13
N SER A 96 -42.01 -6.79 2.75
CA SER A 96 -40.61 -6.48 2.42
C SER A 96 -39.73 -6.39 3.66
N ALA A 97 -38.47 -6.82 3.52
CA ALA A 97 -37.42 -6.63 4.50
C ALA A 97 -36.23 -5.89 3.87
N SER A 98 -35.62 -4.99 4.64
CA SER A 98 -34.44 -4.24 4.22
C SER A 98 -33.20 -4.77 4.93
N TYR A 99 -32.11 -4.90 4.19
CA TYR A 99 -30.83 -5.43 4.65
C TYR A 99 -29.74 -4.40 4.34
N LYS A 100 -28.94 -4.00 5.34
CA LYS A 100 -27.88 -3.01 5.16
C LYS A 100 -26.51 -3.66 5.11
N LEU A 101 -25.74 -3.32 4.08
CA LEU A 101 -24.35 -3.72 3.94
C LEU A 101 -23.46 -2.97 4.92
N LYS A 102 -22.63 -3.72 5.63
CA LYS A 102 -21.52 -3.24 6.45
C LYS A 102 -20.24 -3.88 5.92
N VAL A 103 -19.32 -3.06 5.43
CA VAL A 103 -18.03 -3.46 4.91
C VAL A 103 -17.02 -3.33 6.05
N VAL A 104 -16.38 -4.43 6.39
CA VAL A 104 -15.33 -4.47 7.43
C VAL A 104 -14.01 -4.76 6.74
N ASN A 105 -13.11 -3.78 6.71
CA ASN A 105 -11.74 -4.02 6.29
C ASN A 105 -11.04 -4.88 7.36
N ASN A 106 -10.77 -6.16 7.05
CA ASN A 106 -10.17 -7.10 7.97
C ASN A 106 -8.63 -6.99 7.99
N GLN A 107 -8.12 -5.76 7.99
CA GLN A 107 -6.70 -5.48 8.17
C GLN A 107 -6.34 -5.58 9.66
N ALA A 108 -5.33 -6.39 9.98
CA ALA A 108 -4.82 -6.45 11.35
C ALA A 108 -4.15 -5.11 11.74
N PRO A 109 -4.29 -4.64 13.00
CA PRO A 109 -3.59 -3.46 13.45
C PRO A 109 -2.07 -3.64 13.33
N PRO A 110 -1.32 -2.68 12.75
CA PRO A 110 0.14 -2.75 12.72
C PRO A 110 0.70 -2.74 14.14
N GLN A 111 1.85 -3.39 14.31
CA GLN A 111 2.49 -3.52 15.63
C GLN A 111 3.96 -3.14 15.59
N LEU A 112 4.42 -2.65 16.73
CA LEU A 112 5.82 -2.55 17.11
C LEU A 112 6.06 -3.58 18.22
N ASN A 113 6.75 -4.67 17.89
CA ASN A 113 6.94 -5.80 18.80
C ASN A 113 8.13 -5.59 19.75
N ASP A 114 9.13 -4.83 19.30
CA ASP A 114 10.35 -4.55 20.04
C ASP A 114 10.73 -3.07 19.87
N GLU A 115 10.56 -2.31 20.96
CA GLU A 115 10.91 -0.89 21.06
C GLU A 115 12.22 -0.68 21.83
N SER A 116 13.11 -1.69 21.89
CA SER A 116 14.45 -1.53 22.45
C SER A 116 15.18 -0.38 21.74
N PRO A 117 15.69 0.63 22.46
CA PRO A 117 16.19 1.85 21.84
C PRO A 117 17.21 1.60 20.73
N LEU A 118 17.02 2.28 19.60
CA LEU A 118 17.93 2.26 18.47
C LEU A 118 18.61 3.62 18.34
N ALA A 119 19.91 3.62 18.08
CA ALA A 119 20.67 4.81 17.74
C ALA A 119 21.23 4.65 16.33
N THR A 120 21.09 5.70 15.51
CA THR A 120 21.65 5.78 14.16
C THR A 120 22.13 7.20 13.89
N LYS A 121 22.61 7.49 12.69
CA LYS A 121 23.04 8.82 12.24
C LYS A 121 22.13 9.31 11.10
N GLN A 122 22.19 10.61 10.82
CA GLN A 122 21.68 11.16 9.56
C GLN A 122 22.33 10.42 8.36
N TYR A 123 21.57 10.25 7.27
CA TYR A 123 21.99 9.53 6.06
C TYR A 123 22.39 8.06 6.24
N ASP A 124 22.00 7.46 7.37
CA ASP A 124 22.16 6.04 7.64
C ASP A 124 20.78 5.35 7.67
N GLN A 125 20.76 4.05 7.88
CA GLN A 125 19.55 3.25 7.91
C GLN A 125 19.04 3.00 9.34
N ILE A 126 17.72 2.81 9.47
CA ILE A 126 17.07 2.27 10.67
C ILE A 126 16.50 0.91 10.30
N ASN A 127 17.17 -0.16 10.76
CA ASN A 127 16.70 -1.51 10.56
C ASN A 127 15.65 -1.89 11.62
N LEU A 128 14.43 -2.14 11.16
CA LEU A 128 13.29 -2.56 11.99
C LEU A 128 12.81 -3.96 11.60
N ASN A 129 13.62 -4.74 10.87
CA ASN A 129 13.25 -6.08 10.43
C ASN A 129 12.99 -6.98 11.65
N GLY A 130 11.84 -7.65 11.66
CA GLY A 130 11.38 -8.47 12.78
C GLY A 130 10.81 -7.67 13.97
N ARG A 131 10.95 -6.34 14.00
CA ARG A 131 10.42 -5.47 15.06
C ARG A 131 9.03 -4.92 14.76
N VAL A 132 8.55 -5.12 13.54
CA VAL A 132 7.23 -4.70 13.05
C VAL A 132 6.41 -5.91 12.62
N ASN A 133 5.09 -5.82 12.73
CA ASN A 133 4.17 -6.80 12.16
C ASN A 133 3.00 -6.12 11.43
N TYR A 134 2.39 -6.89 10.53
CA TYR A 134 1.13 -6.55 9.86
C TYR A 134 1.20 -5.29 8.99
N LEU A 135 2.37 -5.03 8.38
CA LEU A 135 2.50 -3.96 7.39
C LEU A 135 1.95 -4.40 6.03
N ILE A 136 1.39 -3.45 5.26
CA ILE A 136 1.07 -3.67 3.84
C ILE A 136 2.36 -3.43 3.04
N PRO A 137 2.84 -4.40 2.24
CA PRO A 137 4.04 -4.24 1.43
C PRO A 137 3.77 -3.41 0.16
N ASP A 138 3.36 -2.17 0.37
CA ASP A 138 2.95 -1.21 -0.65
C ASP A 138 3.34 0.20 -0.18
N LEU A 139 4.22 0.87 -0.93
CA LEU A 139 4.79 2.17 -0.57
C LEU A 139 3.78 3.32 -0.67
N GLU A 140 2.69 3.16 -1.42
CA GLU A 140 1.61 4.14 -1.48
C GLU A 140 0.76 4.09 -0.20
N LYS A 141 0.65 2.90 0.39
CA LYS A 141 -0.16 2.65 1.59
C LYS A 141 0.62 2.70 2.88
N THR A 142 1.93 2.45 2.84
CA THR A 142 2.78 2.38 4.02
C THR A 142 3.78 3.53 4.06
N LYS A 143 3.75 4.29 5.16
CA LYS A 143 4.58 5.47 5.40
C LYS A 143 5.12 5.41 6.82
N ALA A 144 6.38 5.79 7.00
CA ALA A 144 7.01 5.86 8.30
C ALA A 144 7.47 7.29 8.61
N TYR A 145 7.34 7.68 9.88
CA TYR A 145 7.62 9.02 10.36
C TYR A 145 8.41 8.95 11.66
N LEU A 146 9.42 9.81 11.78
CA LEU A 146 9.91 10.23 13.09
C LEU A 146 8.92 11.25 13.65
N VAL A 147 8.65 11.17 14.95
CA VAL A 147 7.81 12.15 15.65
C VAL A 147 8.63 12.75 16.78
N ASP A 148 8.87 14.06 16.71
CA ASP A 148 9.69 14.77 17.68
C ASP A 148 8.93 15.07 18.98
N GLY A 149 9.60 15.73 19.93
CA GLY A 149 9.01 16.10 21.23
C GLY A 149 7.88 17.13 21.15
N SER A 150 7.77 17.89 20.05
CA SER A 150 6.66 18.81 19.79
C SER A 150 5.45 18.12 19.14
N GLY A 151 5.63 16.88 18.65
CA GLY A 151 4.63 16.14 17.90
C GLY A 151 4.73 16.33 16.38
N GLN A 152 5.72 17.07 15.88
CA GLN A 152 5.94 17.22 14.44
C GLN A 152 6.34 15.88 13.82
N GLU A 153 5.69 15.52 12.72
CA GLU A 153 5.97 14.30 11.96
C GLU A 153 6.94 14.61 10.81
N ILE A 154 8.00 13.83 10.71
CA ILE A 154 9.02 13.91 9.66
C ILE A 154 8.99 12.60 8.89
N ARG A 155 8.51 12.63 7.64
CA ARG A 155 8.40 11.43 6.80
C ARG A 155 9.78 10.97 6.35
N LEU A 156 10.11 9.71 6.65
CA LEU A 156 11.34 9.07 6.19
C LEU A 156 11.11 8.32 4.87
N MET A 157 12.22 8.09 4.15
CA MET A 157 12.27 7.16 3.03
C MET A 157 12.27 5.71 3.54
N ILE A 158 11.65 4.80 2.79
CA ILE A 158 11.59 3.37 3.10
C ILE A 158 12.55 2.63 2.18
N VAL A 159 13.61 2.03 2.72
CA VAL A 159 14.60 1.26 1.95
C VAL A 159 14.12 -0.16 1.67
N ASP A 160 13.41 -0.76 2.61
CA ASP A 160 12.85 -2.10 2.41
C ASP A 160 11.52 -2.21 3.13
N LEU A 161 10.60 -2.95 2.52
CA LEU A 161 9.23 -3.08 3.00
C LEU A 161 8.69 -4.48 2.75
N GLY A 162 8.32 -5.13 3.85
CA GLY A 162 7.60 -6.40 3.87
C GLY A 162 6.57 -6.41 4.98
N ARG A 163 5.84 -7.52 5.13
CA ARG A 163 4.82 -7.66 6.19
C ARG A 163 5.40 -7.55 7.61
N THR A 164 6.65 -7.97 7.78
CA THR A 164 7.42 -7.99 9.02
C THR A 164 8.81 -7.36 8.86
N ALA A 165 9.06 -6.72 7.72
CA ALA A 165 10.32 -6.09 7.36
C ALA A 165 10.08 -4.60 7.10
N LEU A 166 10.90 -3.77 7.71
CA LEU A 166 10.90 -2.34 7.48
C LEU A 166 12.32 -1.84 7.69
N ASN A 167 12.86 -1.20 6.67
CA ASN A 167 14.12 -0.50 6.77
C ASN A 167 13.89 0.94 6.30
N LEU A 168 14.36 1.92 7.07
CA LEU A 168 14.15 3.34 6.80
C LEU A 168 15.49 4.01 6.51
N PHE A 169 15.49 5.05 5.71
CA PHE A 169 16.67 5.89 5.51
C PHE A 169 16.47 7.24 6.22
N VAL A 170 17.49 7.67 6.98
CA VAL A 170 17.44 8.91 7.77
C VAL A 170 17.74 10.12 6.90
N ASP A 171 16.79 10.41 6.03
CA ASP A 171 16.66 11.67 5.32
C ASP A 171 15.17 11.86 4.95
N THR A 172 14.79 13.10 4.64
CA THR A 172 13.40 13.41 4.28
C THR A 172 13.00 12.83 2.95
N TYR A 173 11.76 12.32 2.92
CA TYR A 173 11.13 11.84 1.70
C TYR A 173 10.97 12.93 0.62
N ASP A 174 10.79 14.19 1.00
CA ASP A 174 10.43 15.31 0.11
C ASP A 174 11.52 16.38 -0.03
N GLN A 175 12.73 16.12 0.46
CA GLN A 175 13.88 17.01 0.46
C GLN A 175 13.79 18.27 1.35
N THR A 176 12.73 18.44 2.15
CA THR A 176 12.51 19.72 2.83
C THR A 176 13.43 19.93 4.03
N ASN A 177 13.58 18.95 4.94
CA ASN A 177 14.31 19.13 6.20
C ASN A 177 14.92 17.83 6.76
N LEU A 178 16.24 17.63 6.62
CA LEU A 178 16.95 16.53 7.29
C LEU A 178 16.58 16.46 8.80
N PRO A 179 16.23 15.28 9.35
CA PRO A 179 15.88 15.16 10.76
C PRO A 179 17.03 15.66 11.65
N ALA A 180 16.76 16.59 12.56
CA ALA A 180 17.78 17.11 13.48
C ALA A 180 18.28 16.00 14.43
N PRO A 181 19.51 16.09 14.97
CA PRO A 181 19.96 15.17 16.01
C PRO A 181 19.05 15.26 17.24
N GLY A 182 18.65 14.12 17.80
CA GLY A 182 17.71 14.07 18.90
C GLY A 182 17.06 12.70 19.07
N LYS A 183 16.11 12.64 20.00
CA LYS A 183 15.31 11.45 20.30
C LYS A 183 13.91 11.59 19.71
N TYR A 184 13.40 10.51 19.15
CA TYR A 184 12.16 10.49 18.37
C TYR A 184 11.33 9.25 18.71
N LYS A 185 10.02 9.43 18.66
CA LYS A 185 9.09 8.31 18.53
C LYS A 185 9.02 7.89 17.06
N LEU A 186 8.67 6.63 16.81
CA LEU A 186 8.38 6.14 15.47
C LEU A 186 6.86 6.06 15.28
N LYS A 187 6.35 6.53 14.15
CA LYS A 187 4.98 6.30 13.71
C LYS A 187 4.99 5.60 12.36
N ILE A 188 4.21 4.54 12.21
CA ILE A 188 3.99 3.86 10.93
C ILE A 188 2.50 3.95 10.62
N VAL A 189 2.17 4.49 9.45
CA VAL A 189 0.83 4.47 8.87
C VAL A 189 0.83 3.41 7.77
N THR A 190 -0.11 2.47 7.80
CA THR A 190 -0.24 1.42 6.78
C THR A 190 -1.72 1.17 6.50
N GLY A 191 -2.16 1.47 5.29
CA GLY A 191 -3.59 1.39 4.92
C GLY A 191 -4.42 2.41 5.71
N ASP A 192 -5.49 1.96 6.36
CA ASP A 192 -6.34 2.79 7.22
C ASP A 192 -5.91 2.79 8.70
N LYS A 193 -4.81 2.11 9.03
CA LYS A 193 -4.32 1.95 10.41
C LYS A 193 -2.98 2.65 10.62
N SER A 194 -2.63 2.84 11.90
CA SER A 194 -1.31 3.31 12.30
C SER A 194 -0.88 2.74 13.64
N VAL A 195 0.43 2.66 13.86
CA VAL A 195 1.05 2.38 15.16
C VAL A 195 2.06 3.47 15.48
N ARG A 196 2.19 3.83 16.76
CA ARG A 196 3.20 4.77 17.26
C ARG A 196 3.92 4.14 18.45
N SER A 197 5.25 4.30 18.50
CA SER A 197 6.04 3.81 19.64
C SER A 197 5.61 4.49 20.93
N LYS A 198 5.70 3.75 22.03
CA LYS A 198 5.40 4.24 23.38
C LYS A 198 6.54 5.12 23.88
N THR A 199 7.77 4.73 23.59
CA THR A 199 9.00 5.42 24.01
C THR A 199 9.59 6.25 22.88
N ASP A 200 10.60 7.06 23.22
CA ASP A 200 11.52 7.64 22.25
C ASP A 200 12.44 6.53 21.73
N PHE A 201 11.89 5.76 20.80
CA PHE A 201 12.44 4.52 20.28
C PHE A 201 13.72 4.74 19.45
N ILE A 202 13.83 5.89 18.76
CA ILE A 202 14.91 6.18 17.82
C ILE A 202 15.72 7.39 18.29
N THR A 203 17.04 7.26 18.36
CA THR A 203 17.98 8.36 18.54
C THR A 203 18.71 8.62 17.24
N ILE A 204 18.61 9.85 16.72
CA ILE A 204 19.34 10.31 15.55
C ILE A 204 20.55 11.12 16.02
N ASN A 205 21.74 10.72 15.61
CA ASN A 205 22.97 11.46 15.80
C ASN A 205 23.32 12.26 14.54
N LYS A 206 24.14 13.30 14.72
CA LYS A 206 24.68 14.06 13.59
C LYS A 206 25.57 13.15 12.74
N ALA A 207 25.44 13.22 11.42
CA ALA A 207 26.39 12.58 10.52
C ALA A 207 27.72 13.34 10.48
N ASP A 208 28.82 12.61 10.29
CA ASP A 208 30.15 13.20 10.16
C ASP A 208 30.29 13.98 8.85
N PHE A 209 29.60 13.54 7.80
CA PHE A 209 29.47 14.21 6.50
C PHE A 209 28.16 13.77 5.81
N ALA A 210 27.77 14.49 4.75
CA ALA A 210 26.59 14.17 3.96
C ALA A 210 27.00 13.36 2.71
N PRO A 211 26.72 12.04 2.65
CA PRO A 211 27.07 11.22 1.51
C PRO A 211 26.18 11.54 0.29
N PRO A 212 26.74 11.53 -0.93
CA PRO A 212 25.96 11.67 -2.15
C PRO A 212 25.23 10.38 -2.48
N TYR A 213 24.01 10.51 -3.00
CA TYR A 213 23.21 9.38 -3.47
C TYR A 213 22.19 9.82 -4.51
N ILE A 214 21.71 8.85 -5.31
CA ILE A 214 20.67 9.08 -6.30
C ILE A 214 19.34 9.27 -5.58
N PHE A 215 18.62 10.34 -5.91
CA PHE A 215 17.37 10.69 -5.23
C PHE A 215 16.22 10.87 -6.22
N ASN A 216 15.29 9.92 -6.21
CA ASN A 216 14.06 10.00 -7.01
C ASN A 216 12.82 9.99 -6.09
N PRO A 217 12.30 11.16 -5.66
CA PRO A 217 11.13 11.21 -4.77
C PRO A 217 9.83 10.80 -5.49
N SER A 218 9.88 10.63 -6.81
CA SER A 218 8.71 10.29 -7.63
C SER A 218 8.36 8.80 -7.50
N ALA A 219 7.06 8.51 -7.47
CA ALA A 219 6.55 7.17 -7.67
C ALA A 219 6.78 6.66 -9.11
N GLN A 220 7.22 7.52 -10.04
CA GLN A 220 7.57 7.12 -11.40
C GLN A 220 9.05 6.74 -11.52
N PRO A 221 9.37 5.64 -12.23
CA PRO A 221 10.74 5.23 -12.46
C PRO A 221 11.51 6.25 -13.31
N ILE A 222 12.82 6.34 -13.09
CA ILE A 222 13.71 7.09 -13.99
C ILE A 222 13.94 6.22 -15.23
N LYS A 223 13.26 6.54 -16.33
CA LYS A 223 13.40 5.82 -17.59
C LYS A 223 14.50 6.46 -18.45
N VAL A 224 15.50 5.67 -18.83
CA VAL A 224 16.62 6.10 -19.67
C VAL A 224 16.88 5.07 -20.77
N LYS A 225 17.61 5.48 -21.81
CA LYS A 225 17.92 4.65 -22.98
C LYS A 225 19.43 4.45 -23.10
N ARG A 226 19.87 3.28 -23.57
CA ARG A 226 21.27 3.02 -23.90
C ARG A 226 21.85 4.01 -24.91
N GLY A 227 23.12 4.33 -24.78
CA GLY A 227 23.82 5.28 -25.65
C GLY A 227 23.34 6.72 -25.51
N THR A 228 22.61 7.05 -24.44
CA THR A 228 22.13 8.42 -24.19
C THR A 228 22.85 9.05 -23.02
N ARG A 229 23.00 10.37 -23.11
CA ARG A 229 23.41 11.22 -22.00
C ARG A 229 22.19 11.65 -21.21
N VAL A 230 22.22 11.45 -19.91
CA VAL A 230 21.11 11.78 -19.00
C VAL A 230 21.61 12.49 -17.76
N THR A 231 20.76 13.27 -17.11
CA THR A 231 21.04 13.83 -15.79
C THR A 231 20.26 13.05 -14.75
N LEU A 232 20.97 12.31 -13.90
CA LEU A 232 20.37 11.62 -12.77
C LEU A 232 20.21 12.60 -11.61
N PRO A 233 19.07 12.59 -10.90
CA PRO A 233 18.86 13.43 -9.73
C PRO A 233 19.69 12.91 -8.56
N PHE A 234 20.39 13.81 -7.87
CA PHE A 234 21.30 13.48 -6.77
C PHE A 234 21.08 14.41 -5.58
N ARG A 235 21.45 13.92 -4.40
CA ARG A 235 21.66 14.77 -3.22
C ARG A 235 23.13 14.80 -2.84
N ASN A 236 23.51 15.85 -2.11
CA ASN A 236 24.81 16.02 -1.46
C ASN A 236 26.03 15.89 -2.39
N LEU A 237 25.94 16.37 -3.64
CA LEU A 237 27.09 16.39 -4.55
C LEU A 237 28.18 17.36 -4.10
N SER A 238 27.81 18.49 -3.50
CA SER A 238 28.78 19.50 -3.03
C SER A 238 29.72 18.90 -1.97
N GLY A 239 31.03 19.03 -2.19
CA GLY A 239 32.07 18.50 -1.29
C GLY A 239 32.31 17.00 -1.41
N ASN A 240 31.73 16.34 -2.42
CA ASN A 240 31.95 14.94 -2.72
C ASN A 240 32.34 14.77 -4.19
N THR A 241 33.39 13.99 -4.45
CA THR A 241 33.74 13.53 -5.79
C THR A 241 33.14 12.14 -6.01
N ILE A 242 32.27 11.98 -7.02
CA ILE A 242 31.71 10.67 -7.36
C ILE A 242 32.74 9.89 -8.17
N THR A 243 33.06 8.69 -7.71
CA THR A 243 34.10 7.85 -8.33
C THR A 243 33.52 6.69 -9.14
N LEU A 244 32.35 6.20 -8.75
CA LEU A 244 31.65 5.11 -9.44
C LEU A 244 30.15 5.16 -9.16
N ILE A 245 29.34 4.82 -10.17
CA ILE A 245 27.91 4.52 -9.98
C ILE A 245 27.68 3.12 -10.51
N SER A 246 27.21 2.23 -9.65
CA SER A 246 26.87 0.87 -10.02
C SER A 246 25.38 0.63 -9.78
N LEU A 247 24.66 0.10 -10.78
CA LEU A 247 23.23 -0.16 -10.68
C LEU A 247 22.90 -1.50 -9.99
N ASP A 248 23.80 -2.48 -10.06
CA ASP A 248 23.64 -3.82 -9.46
C ASP A 248 24.98 -4.55 -9.16
N GLY A 249 26.09 -3.82 -9.12
CA GLY A 249 27.45 -4.37 -8.94
C GLY A 249 28.22 -4.59 -10.24
N PHE A 250 27.53 -4.79 -11.37
CA PHE A 250 28.17 -5.08 -12.67
C PHE A 250 27.87 -4.02 -13.72
N ASN A 251 26.69 -3.42 -13.62
CA ASN A 251 26.21 -2.39 -14.52
C ASN A 251 26.67 -1.01 -14.04
N ILE A 252 27.64 -0.41 -14.74
CA ILE A 252 28.30 0.83 -14.36
C ILE A 252 27.89 1.96 -15.33
N LEU A 253 27.69 3.16 -14.80
CA LEU A 253 27.43 4.35 -15.58
C LEU A 253 28.69 5.22 -15.73
N ASP A 254 28.83 5.86 -16.88
CA ASP A 254 29.96 6.74 -17.16
C ASP A 254 29.67 8.14 -16.62
N ILE A 255 30.49 8.62 -15.69
CA ILE A 255 30.32 9.93 -15.05
C ILE A 255 30.89 11.01 -15.97
N VAL A 256 30.07 12.02 -16.30
CA VAL A 256 30.46 13.12 -17.19
C VAL A 256 30.77 14.39 -16.40
N SER A 257 29.78 14.88 -15.65
CA SER A 257 29.91 16.13 -14.88
C SER A 257 28.80 16.28 -13.85
N VAL A 258 28.97 17.21 -12.91
CA VAL A 258 27.87 17.71 -12.08
C VAL A 258 27.01 18.67 -12.92
N ALA A 259 25.69 18.58 -12.81
CA ALA A 259 24.76 19.49 -13.46
C ALA A 259 24.94 20.92 -12.91
N ALA A 260 24.63 21.93 -13.73
CA ALA A 260 24.89 23.34 -13.38
C ALA A 260 24.16 23.81 -12.11
N ASP A 261 23.04 23.18 -11.75
CA ASP A 261 22.27 23.49 -10.54
C ASP A 261 22.79 22.76 -9.27
N GLY A 262 23.80 21.89 -9.42
CA GLY A 262 24.37 21.08 -8.35
C GLY A 262 23.44 19.98 -7.81
N LYS A 263 22.29 19.73 -8.44
CA LYS A 263 21.27 18.76 -8.00
C LYS A 263 21.18 17.52 -8.86
N GLY A 264 22.03 17.43 -9.89
CA GLY A 264 22.08 16.29 -10.77
C GLY A 264 23.50 15.92 -11.15
N LEU A 265 23.68 14.66 -11.52
CA LEU A 265 24.91 14.14 -12.09
C LEU A 265 24.63 13.74 -13.53
N VAL A 266 25.37 14.34 -14.46
CA VAL A 266 25.33 14.02 -15.88
C VAL A 266 26.13 12.74 -16.08
N VAL A 267 25.49 11.75 -16.67
CA VAL A 267 26.08 10.43 -16.95
C VAL A 267 25.75 10.00 -18.37
N ASP A 268 26.64 9.23 -18.97
CA ASP A 268 26.35 8.48 -20.18
C ASP A 268 25.91 7.07 -19.78
N ILE A 269 24.84 6.59 -20.43
CA ILE A 269 24.40 5.20 -20.33
C ILE A 269 25.13 4.43 -21.45
N PRO A 270 26.07 3.52 -21.15
CA PRO A 270 26.82 2.81 -22.18
C PRO A 270 25.91 2.07 -23.17
N THR A 271 26.32 1.98 -24.44
CA THR A 271 25.52 1.33 -25.50
C THR A 271 25.30 -0.16 -25.24
N GLU A 272 26.26 -0.78 -24.58
CA GLU A 272 26.35 -2.19 -24.22
C GLU A 272 25.81 -2.51 -22.83
N HIS A 273 25.41 -1.48 -22.07
CA HIS A 273 24.86 -1.62 -20.72
C HIS A 273 23.66 -2.56 -20.71
N SER A 274 23.38 -3.39 -19.70
CA SER A 274 22.17 -4.24 -19.71
C SER A 274 20.85 -3.42 -19.63
N THR A 275 19.77 -3.90 -20.28
CA THR A 275 18.41 -3.36 -20.10
C THR A 275 17.75 -4.02 -18.90
N GLY A 276 16.85 -3.30 -18.23
CA GLY A 276 16.10 -3.85 -17.11
C GLY A 276 15.73 -2.80 -16.07
N GLU A 277 15.24 -3.28 -14.94
CA GLU A 277 14.89 -2.46 -13.78
C GLU A 277 15.96 -2.61 -12.69
N PHE A 278 16.52 -1.49 -12.25
CA PHE A 278 17.56 -1.44 -11.23
C PHE A 278 17.05 -0.72 -9.98
N TYR A 279 17.01 -1.44 -8.86
CA TYR A 279 16.36 -0.98 -7.62
C TYR A 279 17.34 -0.48 -6.56
N LEU A 280 18.61 -0.86 -6.63
CA LEU A 280 19.59 -0.62 -5.56
C LEU A 280 20.89 -0.03 -6.12
N PRO A 281 20.83 1.11 -6.82
CA PRO A 281 22.05 1.71 -7.33
C PRO A 281 22.92 2.20 -6.17
N THR A 282 24.20 1.84 -6.23
CA THR A 282 25.23 2.19 -5.26
C THR A 282 26.11 3.29 -5.84
N VAL A 283 26.26 4.36 -5.07
CA VAL A 283 27.14 5.49 -5.39
C VAL A 283 28.40 5.36 -4.56
N TYR A 284 29.55 5.34 -5.20
CA TYR A 284 30.87 5.41 -4.57
C TYR A 284 31.42 6.82 -4.72
N TYR A 285 32.06 7.32 -3.66
CA TYR A 285 32.50 8.70 -3.61
C TYR A 285 33.69 8.88 -2.67
N ASP A 286 34.42 9.97 -2.89
CA ASP A 286 35.41 10.50 -1.98
C ASP A 286 34.90 11.81 -1.38
N HIS A 287 34.86 11.90 -0.05
CA HIS A 287 34.52 13.14 0.63
C HIS A 287 35.74 14.06 0.67
N GLU A 288 35.62 15.25 0.07
CA GLU A 288 36.77 16.09 -0.25
C GLU A 288 37.50 16.61 1.00
N ALA A 289 36.74 16.96 2.04
CA ALA A 289 37.27 17.57 3.26
C ALA A 289 37.95 16.55 4.18
N THR A 290 37.40 15.33 4.29
CA THR A 290 37.92 14.30 5.20
C THR A 290 38.83 13.29 4.50
N LYS A 291 38.85 13.29 3.16
CA LYS A 291 39.54 12.28 2.33
C LYS A 291 39.09 10.85 2.62
N ILE A 292 37.85 10.69 3.08
CA ILE A 292 37.23 9.38 3.31
C ILE A 292 36.53 8.94 2.03
N SER A 293 36.86 7.73 1.57
CA SER A 293 36.10 7.04 0.53
C SER A 293 34.92 6.28 1.15
N GLY A 294 33.79 6.29 0.47
CA GLY A 294 32.58 5.63 0.94
C GLY A 294 31.72 5.11 -0.19
N SER A 295 30.66 4.40 0.18
CA SER A 295 29.58 4.04 -0.73
C SER A 295 28.23 4.17 -0.04
N LEU A 296 27.19 4.46 -0.83
CA LEU A 296 25.82 4.51 -0.34
C LEU A 296 24.87 3.87 -1.35
N VAL A 297 24.10 2.89 -0.89
CA VAL A 297 23.00 2.29 -1.64
C VAL A 297 21.81 3.23 -1.58
N SER A 298 21.28 3.61 -2.74
CA SER A 298 20.14 4.53 -2.82
C SER A 298 18.87 3.88 -2.26
N PRO A 299 18.00 4.61 -1.54
CA PRO A 299 16.82 4.03 -0.88
C PRO A 299 15.78 3.48 -1.87
N ARG A 300 15.27 2.25 -1.68
CA ARG A 300 14.29 1.60 -2.57
C ARG A 300 12.92 2.27 -2.65
N SER A 301 12.55 3.15 -1.71
CA SER A 301 11.28 3.91 -1.80
C SER A 301 11.24 4.85 -3.00
N ILE A 302 12.34 4.96 -3.72
CA ILE A 302 12.44 5.64 -4.99
C ILE A 302 12.21 4.64 -6.12
N SER A 303 11.37 4.97 -7.09
CA SER A 303 11.11 4.08 -8.21
C SER A 303 12.38 3.75 -8.99
N PRO A 304 12.47 2.55 -9.62
CA PRO A 304 13.71 2.03 -10.17
C PRO A 304 14.24 2.93 -11.29
N ILE A 305 15.53 2.77 -11.58
CA ILE A 305 16.08 3.20 -12.86
C ILE A 305 15.76 2.11 -13.88
N ILE A 306 15.07 2.46 -14.96
CA ILE A 306 14.73 1.53 -16.04
C ILE A 306 15.57 1.88 -17.25
N ILE A 307 16.40 0.94 -17.68
CA ILE A 307 17.22 1.08 -18.89
C ILE A 307 16.56 0.33 -20.03
N THR A 308 16.36 1.05 -21.12
CA THR A 308 15.70 0.57 -22.34
C THR A 308 16.67 0.60 -23.53
N GLU A 309 16.30 -0.14 -24.59
CA GLU A 309 17.00 -0.14 -25.88
C GLU A 309 17.02 1.22 -26.56
#